data_AF-A0A812ZXP3-F1
#
_entry.id   AF-A0A812ZXP3-F1
#
_cell.length_a   1.000
_cell.length_b   1.000
_cell.length_c   1.000
_cell.angle_alpha   90.00
_cell.angle_beta   90.00
_cell.angle_gamma   90.00
#
_symmetry.space_group_name_H-M   'P 1'
#
loop_
_entity.id
_entity.type
_entity.pdbx_description
1 polymer ?
#
loop_
_entity_poly.entity_id
_entity_poly.type
_entity_poly.pdbx_seq_one_letter_code
_entity_poly.pdbx_strand_id
1 'polypeptide(L)'
;WGEAGQNPSYHAPAVYRLCRDYMKKKAGQYGSSASEGDDLEAEWDKVIMTSYRALWSVQCPSTGLVPNWAKIWEEGDVLKATGGFSGSGTPGQEFGAEAARTMWRVALDYLLFPDAGEARSFLDPVVAHLETKERWTGNWWDNWIDYLNVDPSCIVNQVFGGWSWNWFVAGPTWSSLVCPVDSVQAGRQQQLIDAAGQRLVHQGISDYYGGSWLAISTITLNGDITNAARRIGLVDSD
;
A
#
# COMPACT_ATOMS: atom_id res chain seq x y z
N TRP A 1 -14.90 2.69 13.91
CA TRP A 1 -15.25 4.07 13.53
C TRP A 1 -15.32 4.97 14.75
N GLY A 2 -15.34 6.28 14.53
CA GLY A 2 -15.46 7.30 15.56
C GLY A 2 -14.14 7.81 16.12
N GLU A 3 -14.13 8.13 17.40
CA GLU A 3 -13.03 8.85 18.07
C GLU A 3 -11.76 8.01 18.29
N ALA A 4 -11.84 6.68 18.16
CA ALA A 4 -10.76 5.76 18.51
C ALA A 4 -9.51 5.83 17.60
N GLY A 5 -9.58 6.61 16.52
CA GLY A 5 -8.53 6.69 15.51
C GLY A 5 -8.42 5.40 14.69
N GLN A 6 -8.03 5.55 13.44
CA GLN A 6 -7.80 4.46 12.49
C GLN A 6 -6.46 4.72 11.82
N ASN A 7 -5.69 3.65 11.64
CA ASN A 7 -4.41 3.68 10.96
C ASN A 7 -4.58 3.02 9.60
N PRO A 8 -4.44 3.77 8.49
CA PRO A 8 -4.62 3.20 7.15
C PRO A 8 -3.76 1.97 6.88
N SER A 9 -2.57 1.86 7.50
CA SER A 9 -1.66 0.74 7.29
C SER A 9 -2.07 -0.58 7.95
N TYR A 10 -3.12 -0.55 8.78
CA TYR A 10 -3.70 -1.76 9.40
C TYR A 10 -4.69 -2.46 8.48
N HIS A 11 -5.19 -1.77 7.45
CA HIS A 11 -6.01 -2.37 6.40
C HIS A 11 -5.13 -3.17 5.45
N ALA A 12 -5.29 -4.48 5.45
CA ALA A 12 -4.47 -5.43 4.70
C ALA A 12 -5.34 -6.33 3.80
N PRO A 13 -5.95 -5.78 2.73
CA PRO A 13 -6.91 -6.51 1.88
C PRO A 13 -6.36 -7.84 1.35
N ALA A 14 -5.10 -7.88 0.92
CA ALA A 14 -4.43 -9.09 0.47
C ALA A 14 -4.44 -10.20 1.52
N VAL A 15 -4.17 -9.83 2.78
CA VAL A 15 -4.13 -10.77 3.90
C VAL A 15 -5.53 -11.27 4.21
N TYR A 16 -6.55 -10.41 4.12
CA TYR A 16 -7.95 -10.84 4.30
C TYR A 16 -8.40 -11.81 3.21
N ARG A 17 -8.03 -11.57 1.94
CA ARG A 17 -8.27 -12.52 0.83
C ARG A 17 -7.55 -13.85 1.07
N LEU A 18 -6.28 -13.82 1.51
CA LEU A 18 -5.56 -15.04 1.88
C LEU A 18 -6.25 -15.80 3.03
N CYS A 19 -6.73 -15.11 4.06
CA CYS A 19 -7.49 -15.73 5.16
C CYS A 19 -8.77 -16.39 4.64
N ARG A 20 -9.55 -15.67 3.83
CA ARG A 20 -10.77 -16.17 3.17
C ARG A 20 -10.49 -17.44 2.38
N ASP A 21 -9.51 -17.39 1.47
CA ASP A 21 -9.18 -18.49 0.56
C ASP A 21 -8.60 -19.68 1.31
N TYR A 22 -7.79 -19.44 2.35
CA TYR A 22 -7.32 -20.50 3.24
C TYR A 22 -8.47 -21.18 3.97
N MET A 23 -9.39 -20.41 4.56
CA MET A 23 -10.56 -20.95 5.26
C MET A 23 -11.43 -21.78 4.31
N LYS A 24 -11.74 -21.28 3.12
CA LYS A 24 -12.47 -22.05 2.08
C LYS A 24 -11.77 -23.36 1.75
N LYS A 25 -10.46 -23.31 1.50
CA LYS A 25 -9.68 -24.49 1.11
C LYS A 25 -9.51 -25.51 2.23
N LYS A 26 -9.54 -25.07 3.50
CA LYS A 26 -9.16 -25.88 4.67
C LYS A 26 -10.28 -26.10 5.69
N ALA A 27 -11.48 -25.59 5.46
CA ALA A 27 -12.63 -25.73 6.36
C ALA A 27 -12.86 -27.21 6.77
N GLY A 28 -12.89 -28.13 5.82
CA GLY A 28 -13.07 -29.56 6.11
C GLY A 28 -11.97 -30.21 6.97
N GLN A 29 -10.80 -29.59 7.10
CA GLN A 29 -9.66 -30.12 7.86
C GLN A 29 -9.46 -29.41 9.20
N TYR A 30 -9.62 -28.10 9.23
CA TYR A 30 -9.28 -27.26 10.38
C TYR A 30 -10.41 -26.33 10.83
N GLY A 31 -11.50 -26.23 10.06
CA GLY A 31 -12.63 -25.39 10.39
C GLY A 31 -13.49 -25.96 11.51
N SER A 32 -14.33 -25.10 12.08
CA SER A 32 -15.37 -25.51 13.04
C SER A 32 -16.44 -26.39 12.39
N SER A 33 -16.64 -26.22 11.08
CA SER A 33 -17.42 -27.09 10.20
C SER A 33 -16.76 -27.22 8.83
N ALA A 34 -17.17 -28.21 8.04
CA ALA A 34 -16.70 -28.35 6.66
C ALA A 34 -17.18 -27.22 5.73
N SER A 35 -18.23 -26.50 6.10
CA SER A 35 -18.81 -25.38 5.33
C SER A 35 -18.36 -24.00 5.81
N GLU A 36 -17.66 -23.89 6.94
CA GLU A 36 -17.34 -22.61 7.59
C GLU A 36 -16.69 -21.59 6.64
N GLY A 37 -15.79 -22.06 5.77
CA GLY A 37 -15.13 -21.20 4.79
C GLY A 37 -16.09 -20.61 3.76
N ASP A 38 -17.05 -21.40 3.27
CA ASP A 38 -18.08 -20.94 2.33
C ASP A 38 -19.10 -20.05 3.04
N ASP A 39 -19.48 -20.39 4.27
CA ASP A 39 -20.43 -19.62 5.09
C ASP A 39 -19.91 -18.21 5.43
N LEU A 40 -18.59 -18.05 5.58
CA LEU A 40 -17.93 -16.78 5.94
C LEU A 40 -17.34 -16.02 4.76
N GLU A 41 -17.39 -16.57 3.53
CA GLU A 41 -16.82 -15.92 2.35
C GLU A 41 -17.34 -14.49 2.16
N ALA A 42 -18.66 -14.32 2.23
CA ALA A 42 -19.30 -13.02 2.07
C ALA A 42 -18.91 -12.02 3.18
N GLU A 43 -18.62 -12.49 4.39
CA GLU A 43 -18.17 -11.64 5.49
C GLU A 43 -16.72 -11.17 5.29
N TRP A 44 -15.85 -12.04 4.79
CA TRP A 44 -14.50 -11.64 4.38
C TRP A 44 -14.53 -10.60 3.26
N ASP A 45 -15.39 -10.79 2.25
CA ASP A 45 -15.56 -9.84 1.16
C ASP A 45 -16.03 -8.48 1.67
N LYS A 46 -16.95 -8.45 2.65
CA LYS A 46 -17.34 -7.22 3.34
C LYS A 46 -16.17 -6.56 4.05
N VAL A 47 -15.30 -7.30 4.73
CA VAL A 47 -14.12 -6.74 5.42
C VAL A 47 -13.12 -6.15 4.41
N ILE A 48 -12.87 -6.83 3.30
CA ILE A 48 -12.01 -6.35 2.21
C ILE A 48 -12.56 -5.04 1.64
N MET A 49 -13.85 -5.02 1.26
CA MET A 49 -14.47 -3.84 0.67
C MET A 49 -14.56 -2.68 1.67
N THR A 50 -14.89 -2.96 2.94
CA THR A 50 -14.92 -1.95 4.00
C THR A 50 -13.54 -1.35 4.23
N SER A 51 -12.48 -2.16 4.10
CA SER A 51 -11.11 -1.68 4.18
C SER A 51 -10.78 -0.72 3.04
N TYR A 52 -11.14 -1.06 1.79
CA TYR A 52 -10.98 -0.12 0.67
C TYR A 52 -11.78 1.17 0.83
N ARG A 53 -13.03 1.09 1.32
CA ARG A 53 -13.83 2.28 1.64
C ARG A 53 -13.16 3.16 2.69
N ALA A 54 -12.53 2.56 3.71
CA ALA A 54 -11.79 3.29 4.73
C ALA A 54 -10.55 3.97 4.12
N LEU A 55 -9.80 3.25 3.30
CA LEU A 55 -8.63 3.75 2.60
C LEU A 55 -8.96 4.91 1.65
N TRP A 56 -10.02 4.79 0.85
CA TRP A 56 -10.47 5.88 -0.04
C TRP A 56 -10.95 7.10 0.76
N SER A 57 -11.58 6.90 1.93
CA SER A 57 -12.06 8.02 2.74
C SER A 57 -10.94 8.94 3.27
N VAL A 58 -9.72 8.39 3.43
CA VAL A 58 -8.55 9.12 3.93
C VAL A 58 -7.56 9.55 2.85
N GLN A 59 -7.71 9.02 1.63
CA GLN A 59 -6.77 9.26 0.54
C GLN A 59 -6.94 10.65 -0.04
N CYS A 60 -5.83 11.35 -0.22
CA CYS A 60 -5.78 12.62 -0.93
C CYS A 60 -5.95 12.35 -2.44
N PRO A 61 -7.04 12.80 -3.10
CA PRO A 61 -7.29 12.42 -4.50
C PRO A 61 -6.21 12.90 -5.48
N SER A 62 -5.57 14.03 -5.20
CA SER A 62 -4.57 14.66 -6.07
C SER A 62 -3.15 14.10 -5.92
N THR A 63 -2.85 13.43 -4.81
CA THR A 63 -1.48 12.96 -4.47
C THR A 63 -1.41 11.49 -4.12
N GLY A 64 -2.54 10.83 -3.89
CA GLY A 64 -2.65 9.46 -3.41
C GLY A 64 -2.21 9.24 -1.96
N LEU A 65 -1.71 10.27 -1.27
CA LEU A 65 -1.18 10.15 0.08
C LEU A 65 -2.29 9.90 1.10
N VAL A 66 -1.96 9.16 2.15
CA VAL A 66 -2.82 8.91 3.31
C VAL A 66 -2.15 9.41 4.59
N PRO A 67 -2.89 9.76 5.65
CA PRO A 67 -2.31 10.14 6.94
C PRO A 67 -1.82 8.91 7.71
N ASN A 68 -0.93 9.10 8.68
CA ASN A 68 -0.58 8.05 9.66
C ASN A 68 -1.83 7.61 10.44
N TRP A 69 -2.68 8.58 10.79
CA TRP A 69 -3.91 8.35 11.53
C TRP A 69 -5.04 9.29 11.09
N ALA A 70 -6.26 8.78 11.11
CA ALA A 70 -7.47 9.56 10.90
C ALA A 70 -8.61 9.07 11.81
N LYS A 71 -9.60 9.92 12.07
CA LYS A 71 -10.90 9.49 12.58
C LYS A 71 -11.79 9.22 11.38
N ILE A 72 -12.49 8.09 11.37
CA ILE A 72 -13.36 7.68 10.27
C ILE A 72 -14.78 7.46 10.80
N TRP A 73 -15.76 7.99 10.09
CA TRP A 73 -17.18 7.98 10.45
C TRP A 73 -18.01 7.41 9.31
N GLU A 74 -19.10 6.75 9.68
CA GLU A 74 -20.17 6.42 8.74
C GLU A 74 -21.11 7.61 8.61
N GLU A 75 -21.36 8.04 7.38
CA GLU A 75 -22.37 9.05 7.05
C GLU A 75 -23.27 8.47 5.96
N GLY A 76 -24.34 7.78 6.38
CA GLY A 76 -25.14 6.94 5.47
C GLY A 76 -24.28 5.80 4.90
N ASP A 77 -24.29 5.65 3.57
CA ASP A 77 -23.53 4.61 2.86
C ASP A 77 -22.11 5.05 2.45
N VAL A 78 -21.55 6.09 3.07
CA VAL A 78 -20.17 6.52 2.80
C VAL A 78 -19.36 6.65 4.08
N LEU A 79 -18.06 6.39 3.96
CA LEU A 79 -17.10 6.67 5.02
C LEU A 79 -16.48 8.04 4.78
N LYS A 80 -16.42 8.86 5.83
CA LYS A 80 -15.71 10.15 5.82
C LYS A 80 -14.62 10.16 6.87
N ALA A 81 -13.50 10.79 6.54
CA ALA A 81 -12.38 10.91 7.44
C ALA A 81 -12.09 12.36 7.84
N THR A 82 -11.58 12.53 9.05
CA THR A 82 -11.05 13.79 9.57
C THR A 82 -9.74 13.56 10.31
N GLY A 83 -8.94 14.63 10.46
CA GLY A 83 -7.77 14.63 11.33
C GLY A 83 -8.13 14.61 12.82
N GLY A 84 -7.16 14.96 13.67
CA GLY A 84 -7.40 15.12 15.12
C GLY A 84 -7.27 13.85 15.95
N PHE A 85 -6.59 12.82 15.43
CA PHE A 85 -6.10 11.67 16.20
C PHE A 85 -4.62 11.42 15.89
N SER A 86 -3.86 10.95 16.89
CA SER A 86 -2.48 10.49 16.74
C SER A 86 -2.24 9.27 17.62
N GLY A 87 -1.49 8.29 17.12
CA GLY A 87 -1.12 7.08 17.85
C GLY A 87 0.35 6.72 17.65
N SER A 88 0.86 5.80 18.48
CA SER A 88 2.20 5.21 18.35
C SER A 88 3.36 6.22 18.27
N GLY A 89 3.20 7.42 18.84
CA GLY A 89 4.21 8.49 18.79
C GLY A 89 4.37 9.16 17.42
N THR A 90 3.44 8.96 16.48
CA THR A 90 3.50 9.54 15.13
C THR A 90 2.49 10.67 14.95
N PRO A 91 2.84 11.76 14.24
CA PRO A 91 1.87 12.81 13.92
C PRO A 91 0.72 12.26 13.07
N GLY A 92 -0.52 12.55 13.44
CA GLY A 92 -1.70 11.97 12.78
C GLY A 92 -1.78 12.31 11.29
N GLN A 93 -1.72 13.59 10.95
CA GLN A 93 -1.92 14.13 9.61
C GLN A 93 -0.66 14.11 8.72
N GLU A 94 0.34 13.33 9.09
CA GLU A 94 1.57 13.19 8.32
C GLU A 94 1.51 11.97 7.40
N PHE A 95 1.98 12.12 6.15
CA PHE A 95 2.42 10.97 5.36
C PHE A 95 3.81 10.55 5.84
N GLY A 96 3.84 9.58 6.76
CA GLY A 96 5.06 9.14 7.41
C GLY A 96 5.11 7.64 7.67
N ALA A 97 5.73 7.29 8.80
CA ALA A 97 6.11 5.94 9.17
C ALA A 97 4.93 4.93 9.22
N GLU A 98 3.74 5.36 9.65
CA GLU A 98 2.54 4.52 9.60
C GLU A 98 1.94 4.55 8.19
N ALA A 99 1.71 5.75 7.65
CA ALA A 99 1.02 5.99 6.39
C ALA A 99 1.63 5.22 5.21
N ALA A 100 2.95 5.27 5.05
CA ALA A 100 3.62 4.73 3.87
C ALA A 100 3.36 3.23 3.70
N ARG A 101 3.29 2.48 4.79
CA ARG A 101 3.04 1.03 4.77
C ARG A 101 1.73 0.66 4.09
N THR A 102 0.75 1.56 4.11
CA THR A 102 -0.52 1.41 3.37
C THR A 102 -0.28 1.14 1.89
N MET A 103 0.70 1.82 1.29
CA MET A 103 1.05 1.65 -0.12
C MET A 103 1.48 0.22 -0.41
N TRP A 104 2.33 -0.35 0.44
CA TRP A 104 2.71 -1.76 0.33
C TRP A 104 1.57 -2.73 0.64
N ARG A 105 0.70 -2.43 1.63
CA ARG A 105 -0.47 -3.27 1.93
C ARG A 105 -1.39 -3.43 0.72
N VAL A 106 -1.59 -2.36 -0.05
CA VAL A 106 -2.42 -2.37 -1.25
C VAL A 106 -1.66 -2.93 -2.45
N ALA A 107 -0.37 -2.63 -2.60
CA ALA A 107 0.47 -3.24 -3.64
C ALA A 107 0.52 -4.76 -3.50
N LEU A 108 0.58 -5.27 -2.27
CA LEU A 108 0.51 -6.71 -2.00
C LEU A 108 -0.83 -7.32 -2.46
N ASP A 109 -1.95 -6.59 -2.38
CA ASP A 109 -3.24 -7.10 -2.88
C ASP A 109 -3.18 -7.31 -4.39
N TYR A 110 -2.65 -6.33 -5.13
CA TYR A 110 -2.40 -6.48 -6.56
C TYR A 110 -1.45 -7.63 -6.88
N LEU A 111 -0.33 -7.76 -6.16
CA LEU A 111 0.68 -8.79 -6.46
C LEU A 111 0.17 -10.22 -6.25
N LEU A 112 -0.77 -10.41 -5.32
CA LEU A 112 -1.34 -11.71 -5.00
C LEU A 112 -2.68 -11.98 -5.72
N PHE A 113 -3.42 -10.92 -6.05
CA PHE A 113 -4.76 -10.94 -6.64
C PHE A 113 -4.87 -9.87 -7.74
N PRO A 114 -4.20 -10.04 -8.88
CA PRO A 114 -4.07 -8.99 -9.90
C PRO A 114 -5.40 -8.56 -10.55
N ASP A 115 -6.43 -9.40 -10.45
CA ASP A 115 -7.78 -9.10 -10.96
C ASP A 115 -8.59 -8.19 -10.01
N ALA A 116 -8.10 -7.92 -8.80
CA ALA A 116 -8.73 -7.01 -7.85
C ALA A 116 -8.52 -5.54 -8.29
N GLY A 117 -9.54 -4.97 -8.94
CA GLY A 117 -9.49 -3.59 -9.46
C GLY A 117 -9.33 -2.50 -8.40
N GLU A 118 -9.69 -2.78 -7.14
CA GLU A 118 -9.61 -1.81 -6.04
C GLU A 118 -8.16 -1.40 -5.74
N ALA A 119 -7.22 -2.34 -5.83
CA ALA A 119 -5.80 -2.08 -5.61
C ALA A 119 -5.25 -1.10 -6.65
N ARG A 120 -5.54 -1.34 -7.93
CA ARG A 120 -5.14 -0.45 -9.03
C ARG A 120 -5.73 0.95 -8.86
N SER A 121 -7.04 1.02 -8.60
CA SER A 121 -7.76 2.29 -8.39
C SER A 121 -7.16 3.11 -7.23
N PHE A 122 -6.81 2.48 -6.11
CA PHE A 122 -6.18 3.16 -4.99
C PHE A 122 -4.73 3.60 -5.29
N LEU A 123 -3.94 2.78 -5.98
CA LEU A 123 -2.53 3.08 -6.22
C LEU A 123 -2.28 4.05 -7.38
N ASP A 124 -3.23 4.20 -8.31
CA ASP A 124 -3.14 5.11 -9.45
C ASP A 124 -2.67 6.53 -9.09
N PRO A 125 -3.35 7.28 -8.19
CA PRO A 125 -2.92 8.64 -7.85
C PRO A 125 -1.55 8.68 -7.15
N VAL A 126 -1.13 7.58 -6.50
CA VAL A 126 0.19 7.48 -5.85
C VAL A 126 1.28 7.35 -6.91
N VAL A 127 1.08 6.46 -7.87
CA VAL A 127 2.05 6.19 -8.94
C VAL A 127 2.16 7.39 -9.88
N ALA A 128 1.03 8.00 -10.26
CA ALA A 128 1.01 9.26 -11.00
C ALA A 128 1.76 10.36 -10.24
N HIS A 129 1.53 10.49 -8.93
CA HIS A 129 2.24 11.47 -8.13
C HIS A 129 3.75 11.21 -8.11
N LEU A 130 4.19 9.96 -7.89
CA LEU A 130 5.62 9.59 -7.94
C LEU A 130 6.24 9.92 -9.31
N GLU A 131 5.55 9.63 -10.41
CA GLU A 131 6.00 9.96 -11.75
C GLU A 131 6.25 11.47 -11.92
N THR A 132 5.30 12.32 -11.49
CA THR A 132 5.43 13.78 -11.60
C THR A 132 6.54 14.39 -10.72
N LYS A 133 7.01 13.62 -9.73
CA LYS A 133 8.02 14.05 -8.75
C LYS A 133 9.40 13.51 -9.06
N GLU A 134 9.53 12.55 -9.97
CA GLU A 134 10.85 12.13 -10.42
C GLU A 134 11.50 13.28 -11.18
N ARG A 135 12.59 13.83 -10.61
CA ARG A 135 13.42 14.79 -11.32
C ARG A 135 14.30 14.02 -12.31
N TRP A 136 14.02 14.16 -13.60
CA TRP A 136 14.97 13.74 -14.65
C TRP A 136 16.17 14.69 -14.65
N THR A 137 17.33 14.19 -14.23
CA THR A 137 18.58 14.97 -14.21
C THR A 137 19.44 14.75 -15.46
N GLY A 138 18.96 13.93 -16.41
CA GLY A 138 19.75 13.50 -17.57
C GLY A 138 20.70 12.34 -17.28
N ASN A 139 20.75 11.88 -16.02
CA ASN A 139 21.58 10.78 -15.56
C ASN A 139 20.74 9.83 -14.70
N TRP A 140 20.58 8.57 -15.10
CA TRP A 140 19.73 7.61 -14.38
C TRP A 140 20.15 7.40 -12.92
N TRP A 141 21.44 7.61 -12.58
CA TRP A 141 21.94 7.51 -11.20
C TRP A 141 21.51 8.68 -10.31
N ASP A 142 21.16 9.83 -10.90
CA ASP A 142 20.79 11.07 -10.20
C ASP A 142 19.30 11.40 -10.32
N ASN A 143 18.51 10.57 -11.00
CA ASN A 143 17.07 10.71 -11.01
C ASN A 143 16.52 10.49 -9.63
N TRP A 144 15.76 11.46 -9.10
CA TRP A 144 15.17 11.23 -7.81
C TRP A 144 13.87 11.93 -7.50
N ILE A 145 13.07 11.21 -6.71
CA ILE A 145 11.88 11.67 -6.02
C ILE A 145 12.31 12.06 -4.59
N ASP A 146 12.85 13.27 -4.43
CA ASP A 146 13.26 13.80 -3.12
C ASP A 146 12.14 14.52 -2.37
N TYR A 147 11.03 14.84 -3.04
CA TYR A 147 9.90 15.56 -2.47
C TYR A 147 8.57 14.97 -2.94
N LEU A 148 7.58 15.03 -2.06
CA LEU A 148 6.17 14.75 -2.36
C LEU A 148 5.38 16.02 -2.05
N ASN A 149 4.37 16.30 -2.87
CA ASN A 149 3.47 17.40 -2.57
C ASN A 149 2.45 16.98 -1.50
N VAL A 150 2.04 17.94 -0.69
CA VAL A 150 0.80 17.87 0.09
C VAL A 150 -0.25 18.70 -0.62
N ASP A 151 -1.51 18.28 -0.51
CA ASP A 151 -2.65 19.06 -0.97
C ASP A 151 -3.31 19.73 0.25
N PRO A 152 -3.31 21.07 0.34
CA PRO A 152 -3.91 21.79 1.46
C PRO A 152 -5.40 21.51 1.68
N SER A 153 -6.13 20.99 0.69
CA SER A 153 -7.53 20.60 0.85
C SER A 153 -7.72 19.21 1.44
N CYS A 154 -6.65 18.45 1.67
CA CYS A 154 -6.70 17.08 2.16
C CYS A 154 -6.25 16.94 3.63
N ILE A 155 -6.46 15.75 4.20
CA ILE A 155 -6.13 15.46 5.61
C ILE A 155 -4.61 15.50 5.84
N VAL A 156 -3.83 15.03 4.86
CA VAL A 156 -2.37 15.03 4.92
C VAL A 156 -1.84 16.46 4.77
N ASN A 157 -1.21 16.99 5.82
CA ASN A 157 -0.69 18.36 5.83
C ASN A 157 0.84 18.44 5.81
N GLN A 158 1.53 17.31 5.99
CA GLN A 158 2.99 17.24 5.91
C GLN A 158 3.45 15.85 5.46
N VAL A 159 4.65 15.80 4.88
CA VAL A 159 5.37 14.56 4.56
C VAL A 159 6.53 14.43 5.54
N PHE A 160 6.81 13.21 5.99
CA PHE A 160 7.92 12.93 6.87
C PHE A 160 9.24 13.51 6.32
N GLY A 161 9.96 14.26 7.15
CA GLY A 161 11.21 14.89 6.75
C GLY A 161 12.26 13.87 6.32
N GLY A 162 12.78 14.01 5.09
CA GLY A 162 13.76 13.07 4.54
C GLY A 162 13.18 11.68 4.23
N TRP A 163 11.86 11.56 3.98
CA TRP A 163 11.17 10.29 3.70
C TRP A 163 11.90 9.40 2.68
N SER A 164 12.47 10.00 1.64
CA SER A 164 13.13 9.28 0.55
C SER A 164 14.47 8.64 0.95
N TRP A 165 15.04 9.06 2.09
CA TRP A 165 16.23 8.47 2.71
C TRP A 165 15.90 7.54 3.88
N ASN A 166 14.64 7.53 4.34
CA ASN A 166 14.18 6.65 5.40
C ASN A 166 13.48 5.45 4.79
N TRP A 167 14.14 4.29 4.74
CA TRP A 167 13.61 3.07 4.14
C TRP A 167 12.30 2.56 4.77
N PHE A 168 12.00 2.95 6.00
CA PHE A 168 10.71 2.67 6.64
C PHE A 168 9.53 3.39 5.95
N VAL A 169 9.81 4.50 5.24
CA VAL A 169 8.83 5.31 4.50
C VAL A 169 9.00 5.12 3.00
N ALA A 170 10.24 5.25 2.50
CA ALA A 170 10.59 5.12 1.09
C ALA A 170 10.21 3.75 0.49
N GLY A 171 10.65 2.66 1.13
CA GLY A 171 10.45 1.30 0.64
C GLY A 171 8.99 0.95 0.36
N PRO A 172 8.09 1.07 1.36
CA PRO A 172 6.67 0.81 1.12
C PRO A 172 6.04 1.79 0.11
N THR A 173 6.49 3.05 0.08
CA THR A 173 5.98 4.03 -0.89
C THR A 173 6.31 3.61 -2.33
N TRP A 174 7.56 3.26 -2.64
CA TRP A 174 7.94 2.82 -3.99
C TRP A 174 7.41 1.45 -4.34
N SER A 175 7.05 0.62 -3.37
CA SER A 175 6.36 -0.63 -3.62
C SER A 175 5.03 -0.42 -4.37
N SER A 176 4.42 0.77 -4.33
CA SER A 176 3.25 1.09 -5.17
C SER A 176 3.53 0.96 -6.68
N LEU A 177 4.76 1.18 -7.11
CA LEU A 177 5.16 1.16 -8.52
C LEU A 177 5.03 -0.22 -9.17
N VAL A 178 4.88 -1.29 -8.39
CA VAL A 178 4.68 -2.65 -8.96
C VAL A 178 3.28 -2.86 -9.54
N CYS A 179 2.31 -2.02 -9.17
CA CYS A 179 0.95 -2.10 -9.68
C CYS A 179 0.83 -1.24 -10.94
N PRO A 180 0.63 -1.81 -12.15
CA PRO A 180 0.44 -1.04 -13.36
C PRO A 180 -0.86 -0.24 -13.25
N VAL A 181 -0.77 1.05 -13.53
CA VAL A 181 -1.88 2.02 -13.45
C VAL A 181 -2.14 2.65 -14.81
N ASP A 182 -3.36 3.14 -15.03
CA ASP A 182 -3.77 3.64 -16.35
C ASP A 182 -3.24 5.05 -16.61
N SER A 183 -2.97 5.82 -15.55
CA SER A 183 -2.50 7.20 -15.63
C SER A 183 -1.03 7.36 -16.02
N VAL A 184 -0.22 6.31 -15.93
CA VAL A 184 1.22 6.33 -16.22
C VAL A 184 1.55 5.32 -17.31
N GLN A 185 2.35 5.72 -18.30
CA GLN A 185 2.77 4.81 -19.36
C GLN A 185 3.58 3.64 -18.79
N ALA A 186 3.29 2.40 -19.21
CA ALA A 186 3.94 1.20 -18.67
C ALA A 186 5.49 1.27 -18.73
N GLY A 187 6.04 1.70 -19.87
CA GLY A 187 7.50 1.87 -20.01
C GLY A 187 8.07 2.95 -19.08
N ARG A 188 7.29 3.98 -18.76
CA ARG A 188 7.67 5.03 -17.83
C ARG A 188 7.65 4.52 -16.39
N GLN A 189 6.63 3.77 -16.02
CA GLN A 189 6.53 3.17 -14.70
C GLN A 189 7.64 2.16 -14.44
N GLN A 190 8.03 1.35 -15.45
CA GLN A 190 9.18 0.46 -15.34
C GLN A 190 10.48 1.24 -15.05
N GLN A 191 10.70 2.40 -15.67
CA GLN A 191 11.86 3.23 -15.37
C GLN A 191 11.88 3.71 -13.91
N LEU A 192 10.71 4.01 -13.33
CA LEU A 192 10.60 4.38 -11.91
C LEU A 192 10.93 3.18 -11.00
N ILE A 193 10.48 1.96 -11.36
CA ILE A 193 10.84 0.73 -10.65
C ILE A 193 12.36 0.52 -10.71
N ASP A 194 12.96 0.66 -11.89
CA ASP A 194 14.40 0.49 -12.09
C ASP A 194 15.19 1.51 -11.26
N ALA A 195 14.77 2.79 -11.25
CA ALA A 195 15.37 3.84 -10.44
C ALA A 195 15.28 3.54 -8.94
N ALA A 196 14.13 3.06 -8.46
CA ALA A 196 13.96 2.59 -7.07
C ALA A 196 14.88 1.40 -6.76
N GLY A 197 15.00 0.45 -7.68
CA GLY A 197 15.89 -0.70 -7.60
C GLY A 197 17.37 -0.30 -7.49
N GLN A 198 17.83 0.66 -8.29
CA GLN A 198 19.22 1.16 -8.22
C GLN A 198 19.54 1.79 -6.86
N ARG A 199 18.55 2.37 -6.16
CA ARG A 199 18.78 2.84 -4.80
C ARG A 199 18.88 1.72 -3.79
N LEU A 200 18.04 0.70 -3.92
CA LEU A 200 18.02 -0.46 -3.01
C LEU A 200 19.33 -1.23 -3.02
N VAL A 201 19.92 -1.48 -4.20
CA VAL A 201 21.12 -2.34 -4.34
C VAL A 201 22.36 -1.80 -3.63
N HIS A 202 22.38 -0.50 -3.30
CA HIS A 202 23.50 0.15 -2.60
C HIS A 202 23.31 0.22 -1.08
N GLN A 203 22.27 -0.40 -0.53
CA GLN A 203 21.95 -0.34 0.90
C GLN A 203 22.21 -1.67 1.60
N GLY A 204 22.63 -1.59 2.87
CA GLY A 204 22.73 -2.75 3.74
C GLY A 204 21.50 -2.87 4.64
N ILE A 205 21.10 -4.10 4.94
CA ILE A 205 20.14 -4.38 6.02
C ILE A 205 20.90 -4.25 7.34
N SER A 206 20.73 -3.12 8.04
CA SER A 206 21.53 -2.80 9.23
C SER A 206 20.73 -2.52 10.51
N ASP A 207 19.42 -2.35 10.41
CA ASP A 207 18.55 -2.07 11.56
C ASP A 207 17.18 -2.76 11.42
N TYR A 208 16.42 -2.80 12.54
CA TYR A 208 15.14 -3.49 12.56
C TYR A 208 14.10 -2.82 11.65
N TYR A 209 13.91 -1.51 11.72
CA TYR A 209 12.81 -0.84 11.03
C TYR A 209 13.15 -0.58 9.56
N GLY A 210 14.21 0.17 9.29
CA GLY A 210 14.69 0.48 7.94
C GLY A 210 15.16 -0.77 7.21
N GLY A 211 15.96 -1.62 7.87
CA GLY A 211 16.46 -2.87 7.29
C GLY A 211 15.36 -3.88 6.95
N SER A 212 14.31 -4.02 7.77
CA SER A 212 13.18 -4.90 7.41
C SER A 212 12.46 -4.40 6.16
N TRP A 213 12.24 -3.09 6.05
CA TRP A 213 11.60 -2.53 4.85
C TRP A 213 12.49 -2.55 3.63
N LEU A 214 13.81 -2.46 3.80
CA LEU A 214 14.75 -2.70 2.70
C LEU A 214 14.59 -4.12 2.14
N ALA A 215 14.55 -5.12 3.02
CA ALA A 215 14.32 -6.52 2.63
C ALA A 215 12.96 -6.73 1.95
N ILE A 216 11.88 -6.23 2.58
CA ILE A 216 10.51 -6.34 2.05
C ILE A 216 10.40 -5.65 0.69
N SER A 217 10.95 -4.45 0.54
CA SER A 217 10.89 -3.70 -0.73
C SER A 217 11.71 -4.38 -1.80
N THR A 218 12.83 -5.02 -1.45
CA THR A 218 13.66 -5.80 -2.38
C THR A 218 12.85 -6.95 -2.98
N ILE A 219 12.23 -7.80 -2.16
CA ILE A 219 11.42 -8.93 -2.64
C ILE A 219 10.11 -8.50 -3.33
N THR A 220 9.68 -7.26 -3.07
CA THR A 220 8.49 -6.68 -3.71
C THR A 220 8.84 -6.18 -5.11
N LEU A 221 9.88 -5.35 -5.25
CA LEU A 221 10.25 -4.70 -6.49
C LEU A 221 10.95 -5.64 -7.49
N ASN A 222 11.60 -6.71 -7.01
CA ASN A 222 12.23 -7.70 -7.89
C ASN A 222 11.26 -8.78 -8.42
N GLY A 223 9.98 -8.74 -8.01
CA GLY A 223 8.94 -9.69 -8.44
C GLY A 223 8.92 -11.02 -7.69
N ASP A 224 9.73 -11.22 -6.63
CA ASP A 224 9.77 -12.47 -5.87
C ASP A 224 8.41 -12.79 -5.21
N ILE A 225 7.67 -11.77 -4.76
CA ILE A 225 6.31 -11.97 -4.22
C ILE A 225 5.37 -12.55 -5.27
N THR A 226 5.32 -11.98 -6.48
CA THR A 226 4.47 -12.51 -7.57
C THR A 226 4.91 -13.92 -7.98
N ASN A 227 6.22 -14.17 -8.03
CA ASN A 227 6.74 -15.50 -8.32
C ASN A 227 6.34 -16.53 -7.25
N ALA A 228 6.35 -16.14 -5.96
CA ALA A 228 5.84 -16.98 -4.89
C ALA A 228 4.33 -17.23 -5.03
N ALA A 229 3.55 -16.20 -5.36
CA ALA A 229 2.10 -16.30 -5.57
C ALA A 229 1.75 -17.29 -6.70
N ARG A 230 2.46 -17.22 -7.82
CA ARG A 230 2.31 -18.19 -8.94
C ARG A 230 2.60 -19.62 -8.49
N ARG A 231 3.68 -19.84 -7.73
CA ARG A 231 4.07 -21.19 -7.25
C ARG A 231 3.04 -21.84 -6.35
N ILE A 232 2.24 -21.05 -5.64
CA ILE A 232 1.17 -21.55 -4.77
C ILE A 232 -0.22 -21.53 -5.45
N GLY A 233 -0.28 -21.15 -6.73
CA GLY A 233 -1.50 -21.15 -7.54
C GLY A 233 -2.48 -20.04 -7.23
N LEU A 234 -2.00 -18.89 -6.73
CA LEU A 234 -2.83 -17.68 -6.55
C LEU A 234 -2.90 -16.82 -7.81
N VAL A 235 -1.84 -16.85 -8.62
CA VAL A 235 -1.71 -16.11 -9.88
C VAL A 235 -1.39 -17.12 -10.97
N ASP A 236 -2.02 -16.97 -12.13
CA ASP A 236 -1.75 -17.85 -13.27
C ASP A 236 -0.28 -17.80 -13.69
N SER A 237 0.24 -18.93 -14.13
CA SER A 237 1.55 -19.01 -14.79
C SER A 237 1.39 -18.53 -16.22
N ASP A 238 2.01 -17.39 -16.55
CA ASP A 238 2.23 -16.94 -17.92
C ASP A 238 3.02 -17.97 -18.75
#